data_AF-A0A5B9GN46-F1
#
_entry.id   AF-A0A5B9GN46-F1
#
_cell.length_a   1.000
_cell.length_b   1.000
_cell.length_c   1.000
_cell.angle_alpha   90.00
_cell.angle_beta   90.00
_cell.angle_gamma   90.00
#
_symmetry.space_group_name_H-M   'P 1'
#
loop_
_entity.id
_entity.type
_entity.pdbx_description
1 polymer ?
#
loop_
_entity_poly.entity_id
_entity_poly.type
_entity_poly.pdbx_seq_one_letter_code
_entity_poly.pdbx_strand_id
1 'polypeptide(L)'
;MPDTAPTELEAPPYHLRPLCAQDAPALHHLVNDWEVVRMLSRLPFPYPRELADSWIASTQQMQQKGEGYHFAILDKDGTFIGCIGLGIQTPANSARIGMLGYWIGRPYWGQGIATRAAERVTSWALAHLEISSIRAHVAVDNVASARVLEHVGFQKIGTDKQVFASRGSEQPMLVFETTRHMQDARRASASTPTSSAPKKLVLVSAAALIDTQGRILLARRPEGKSMAGLWEFPGGKIEAGETPEAALVRELHEELGLDMSRACLAPFTFASHSYPTFNLLMPLYVCRRWQGTPIPKEGQKLAWVAPQDLRKYPMPEADLPFIPLLQALL
;
A
#
# COMPACT_ATOMS: atom_id res chain seq x y z
N MET A 1 3.99 -1.30 24.87
CA MET A 1 2.75 -0.52 24.69
C MET A 1 1.67 -1.53 24.35
N PRO A 2 0.51 -1.59 25.03
CA PRO A 2 -0.54 -2.50 24.58
C PRO A 2 -0.96 -2.07 23.17
N ASP A 3 -0.80 -3.01 22.26
CA ASP A 3 -0.96 -2.88 20.83
C ASP A 3 -2.43 -2.52 20.51
N THR A 4 -2.72 -1.24 20.33
CA THR A 4 -4.04 -0.79 19.87
C THR A 4 -4.15 -1.16 18.39
N ALA A 5 -4.54 -2.41 18.15
CA ALA A 5 -4.94 -2.92 16.85
C ALA A 5 -5.84 -1.88 16.15
N PRO A 6 -5.60 -1.54 14.88
CA PRO A 6 -6.41 -0.58 14.17
C PRO A 6 -7.87 -1.02 14.19
N THR A 7 -8.71 -0.13 14.71
CA THR A 7 -10.14 -0.33 14.85
C THR A 7 -10.84 -0.38 13.50
N GLU A 8 -10.21 0.01 12.39
CA GLU A 8 -10.85 -0.02 11.07
C GLU A 8 -9.83 -0.41 9.99
N LEU A 9 -10.27 -1.13 8.97
CA LEU A 9 -9.46 -1.56 7.84
C LEU A 9 -10.13 -1.19 6.51
N GLU A 10 -9.42 -0.44 5.69
CA GLU A 10 -9.85 -0.16 4.31
C GLU A 10 -9.65 -1.37 3.40
N ALA A 11 -10.68 -1.78 2.68
CA ALA A 11 -10.64 -2.79 1.63
C ALA A 11 -11.39 -2.29 0.37
N PRO A 12 -10.93 -1.19 -0.27
CA PRO A 12 -11.75 -0.45 -1.24
C PRO A 12 -12.36 -1.35 -2.34
N PRO A 13 -13.64 -1.12 -2.68
CA PRO A 13 -14.53 -0.04 -2.22
C PRO A 13 -15.21 -0.31 -0.86
N TYR A 14 -14.81 -1.35 -0.14
CA TYR A 14 -15.41 -1.76 1.13
C TYR A 14 -14.62 -1.23 2.32
N HIS A 15 -15.31 -1.08 3.44
CA HIS A 15 -14.75 -0.71 4.72
C HIS A 15 -15.02 -1.81 5.75
N LEU A 16 -14.03 -2.11 6.59
CA LEU A 16 -14.14 -3.11 7.65
C LEU A 16 -14.02 -2.42 9.01
N ARG A 17 -15.00 -2.61 9.88
CA ARG A 17 -14.97 -2.12 11.27
C ARG A 17 -15.50 -3.16 12.25
N PRO A 18 -15.13 -3.11 13.54
CA PRO A 18 -15.70 -3.93 14.59
C PRO A 18 -17.21 -3.90 14.54
N LEU A 19 -17.77 -5.07 14.82
CA LEU A 19 -19.20 -5.23 14.97
C LEU A 19 -19.70 -4.39 16.16
N CYS A 20 -20.83 -3.74 15.97
CA CYS A 20 -21.55 -3.02 17.02
C CYS A 20 -22.99 -3.52 17.11
N ALA A 21 -23.67 -3.20 18.21
CA ALA A 21 -25.03 -3.67 18.47
C ALA A 21 -26.03 -3.28 17.36
N GLN A 22 -25.76 -2.18 16.64
CA GLN A 22 -26.61 -1.72 15.54
C GLN A 22 -26.56 -2.63 14.31
N ASP A 23 -25.52 -3.47 14.18
CA ASP A 23 -25.39 -4.41 13.07
C ASP A 23 -26.31 -5.62 13.22
N ALA A 24 -26.79 -5.90 14.44
CA ALA A 24 -27.50 -7.14 14.76
C ALA A 24 -28.74 -7.41 13.87
N PRO A 25 -29.62 -6.42 13.56
CA PRO A 25 -30.75 -6.65 12.68
C PRO A 25 -30.32 -7.07 11.26
N ALA A 26 -29.34 -6.39 10.67
CA ALA A 26 -28.85 -6.67 9.32
C ALA A 26 -28.09 -8.00 9.28
N LEU A 27 -27.23 -8.24 10.28
CA LEU A 27 -26.53 -9.51 10.46
C LEU A 27 -27.53 -10.68 10.54
N HIS A 28 -28.51 -10.60 11.44
CA HIS A 28 -29.51 -11.64 11.63
C HIS A 28 -30.30 -11.87 10.33
N HIS A 29 -30.72 -10.79 9.65
CA HIS A 29 -31.45 -10.90 8.39
C HIS A 29 -30.67 -11.64 7.31
N LEU A 30 -29.40 -11.27 7.09
CA LEU A 30 -28.59 -11.86 6.02
C LEU A 30 -28.06 -13.26 6.36
N VAL A 31 -27.75 -13.52 7.64
CA VAL A 31 -27.22 -14.81 8.06
C VAL A 31 -28.33 -15.84 8.23
N ASN A 32 -29.56 -15.46 8.58
CA ASN A 32 -30.70 -16.38 8.73
C ASN A 32 -31.28 -16.83 7.38
N ASP A 33 -30.39 -17.25 6.50
CA ASP A 33 -30.57 -17.67 5.14
C ASP A 33 -29.91 -19.05 5.02
N TRP A 34 -30.67 -20.06 4.62
CA TRP A 34 -30.17 -21.44 4.55
C TRP A 34 -28.92 -21.58 3.69
N GLU A 35 -28.84 -20.88 2.55
CA GLU A 35 -27.70 -20.96 1.64
C GLU A 35 -26.42 -20.38 2.26
N VAL A 36 -26.57 -19.45 3.21
CA VAL A 36 -25.46 -18.90 3.99
C VAL A 36 -25.12 -19.83 5.17
N VAL A 37 -26.08 -20.08 6.06
CA VAL A 37 -25.85 -20.79 7.34
C VAL A 37 -25.49 -22.25 7.18
N ARG A 38 -25.92 -22.92 6.09
CA ARG A 38 -25.46 -24.29 5.81
C ARG A 38 -23.94 -24.37 5.67
N MET A 39 -23.25 -23.26 5.36
CA MET A 39 -21.79 -23.24 5.21
C MET A 39 -21.06 -22.85 6.50
N LEU A 40 -21.79 -22.52 7.57
CA LEU A 40 -21.24 -22.05 8.85
C LEU A 40 -21.42 -23.12 9.92
N SER A 41 -20.30 -23.68 10.40
CA SER A 41 -20.33 -24.85 11.28
C SER A 41 -20.97 -24.60 12.65
N ARG A 42 -20.87 -23.37 13.17
CA ARG A 42 -21.31 -23.03 14.54
C ARG A 42 -22.75 -22.49 14.63
N LEU A 43 -23.35 -22.08 13.51
CA LEU A 43 -24.65 -21.41 13.54
C LEU A 43 -25.78 -22.44 13.36
N PRO A 44 -26.79 -22.46 14.24
CA PRO A 44 -28.00 -23.24 14.03
C PRO A 44 -28.89 -22.62 12.94
N PHE A 45 -29.85 -23.39 12.43
CA PHE A 45 -30.88 -22.90 11.51
C PHE A 45 -32.28 -23.36 11.96
N PRO A 46 -33.29 -22.45 12.03
CA PRO A 46 -33.18 -20.99 11.89
C PRO A 46 -32.24 -20.38 12.94
N TYR A 47 -31.59 -19.27 12.60
CA TYR A 47 -30.68 -18.56 13.49
C TYR A 47 -31.48 -17.66 14.44
N PRO A 48 -31.48 -17.89 15.77
CA PRO A 48 -32.22 -17.07 16.72
C PRO A 48 -31.66 -15.64 16.82
N ARG A 49 -32.53 -14.65 17.01
CA ARG A 49 -32.14 -13.24 17.07
C ARG A 49 -31.23 -12.95 18.27
N GLU A 50 -31.48 -13.59 19.40
CA GLU A 50 -30.73 -13.42 20.64
C GLU A 50 -29.28 -13.90 20.50
N LEU A 51 -29.03 -14.85 19.59
CA LEU A 51 -27.66 -15.28 19.27
C LEU A 51 -26.89 -14.21 18.51
N ALA A 52 -27.53 -13.37 17.69
CA ALA A 52 -26.87 -12.28 16.99
C ALA A 52 -26.32 -11.23 17.97
N ASP A 53 -27.18 -10.80 18.90
CA ASP A 53 -26.83 -9.76 19.88
C ASP A 53 -25.73 -10.26 20.84
N SER A 54 -25.89 -11.47 21.39
CA SER A 54 -24.90 -12.07 22.29
C SER A 54 -23.57 -12.39 21.59
N TRP A 55 -23.61 -12.81 20.32
CA TRP A 55 -22.40 -13.03 19.54
C TRP A 55 -21.62 -11.73 19.30
N ILE A 56 -22.29 -10.65 18.87
CA ILE A 56 -21.65 -9.33 18.68
C ILE A 56 -21.03 -8.84 20.00
N ALA A 57 -21.72 -8.97 21.12
CA ALA A 57 -21.15 -8.62 22.43
C ALA A 57 -19.89 -9.45 22.75
N SER A 58 -19.90 -10.75 22.43
CA SER A 58 -18.75 -11.63 22.64
C SER A 58 -17.53 -11.27 21.79
N THR A 59 -17.72 -10.80 20.54
CA THR A 59 -16.60 -10.43 19.66
C THR A 59 -15.84 -9.21 20.19
N GLN A 60 -16.54 -8.25 20.79
CA GLN A 60 -15.93 -7.08 21.43
C GLN A 60 -15.07 -7.48 22.63
N GLN A 61 -15.55 -8.44 23.45
CA GLN A 61 -14.79 -8.97 24.57
C GLN A 61 -13.53 -9.74 24.10
N MET A 62 -13.66 -10.56 23.06
CA MET A 62 -12.51 -11.26 22.47
C MET A 62 -11.45 -10.29 21.95
N GLN A 63 -11.88 -9.18 21.33
CA GLN A 63 -10.97 -8.16 20.83
C GLN A 63 -10.19 -7.48 21.97
N GLN A 64 -10.87 -7.12 23.06
CA GLN A 64 -10.23 -6.53 24.24
C GLN A 64 -9.18 -7.46 24.86
N LYS A 65 -9.39 -8.78 24.78
CA LYS A 65 -8.45 -9.79 25.28
C LYS A 65 -7.39 -10.21 24.26
N GLY A 66 -7.46 -9.73 23.01
CA GLY A 66 -6.59 -10.19 21.93
C GLY A 66 -6.83 -11.66 21.53
N GLU A 67 -8.00 -12.20 21.85
CA GLU A 67 -8.44 -13.57 21.56
C GLU A 67 -9.15 -13.67 20.21
N GLY A 68 -9.54 -12.55 19.60
CA GLY A 68 -10.10 -12.54 18.26
C GLY A 68 -10.56 -11.18 17.79
N TYR A 69 -10.58 -10.98 16.48
CA TYR A 69 -10.90 -9.71 15.83
C TYR A 69 -11.95 -9.97 14.76
N HIS A 70 -13.13 -9.38 14.92
CA HIS A 70 -14.27 -9.59 14.03
C HIS A 70 -14.78 -8.26 13.49
N PHE A 71 -15.02 -8.22 12.19
CA PHE A 71 -15.36 -7.00 11.46
C PHE A 71 -16.65 -7.21 10.67
N ALA A 72 -17.54 -6.21 10.76
CA ALA A 72 -18.56 -5.96 9.78
C ALA A 72 -17.90 -5.56 8.45
N ILE A 73 -18.43 -6.06 7.34
CA ILE A 73 -18.05 -5.65 5.99
C ILE A 73 -19.12 -4.68 5.50
N LEU A 74 -18.72 -3.47 5.16
CA LEU A 74 -19.60 -2.38 4.72
C LEU A 74 -19.28 -1.96 3.29
N ASP A 75 -20.29 -1.53 2.54
CA ASP A 75 -20.08 -0.81 1.28
C ASP A 75 -19.77 0.67 1.53
N LYS A 76 -19.55 1.41 0.44
CA LYS A 76 -19.30 2.86 0.44
C LYS A 76 -20.40 3.69 1.10
N ASP A 77 -21.63 3.16 1.17
CA ASP A 77 -22.80 3.84 1.71
C ASP A 77 -23.06 3.42 3.17
N GLY A 78 -22.22 2.55 3.73
CA GLY A 78 -22.34 2.04 5.10
C GLY A 78 -23.30 0.86 5.24
N THR A 79 -23.74 0.24 4.13
CA THR A 79 -24.64 -0.92 4.16
C THR A 79 -23.88 -2.16 4.63
N PHE A 80 -24.46 -2.87 5.62
CA PHE A 80 -23.91 -4.13 6.10
C PHE A 80 -24.08 -5.24 5.06
N ILE A 81 -22.97 -5.86 4.66
CA ILE A 81 -22.91 -6.90 3.62
C ILE A 81 -22.66 -8.30 4.22
N GLY A 82 -21.89 -8.38 5.29
CA GLY A 82 -21.43 -9.64 5.85
C GLY A 82 -20.41 -9.44 6.94
N CYS A 83 -19.75 -10.53 7.34
CA CYS A 83 -18.78 -10.51 8.41
C CYS A 83 -17.52 -11.29 8.04
N ILE A 84 -16.38 -10.81 8.53
CA ILE A 84 -15.11 -11.53 8.54
C ILE A 84 -14.51 -11.47 9.94
N GLY A 85 -13.83 -12.52 10.37
CA GLY A 85 -13.18 -12.54 11.66
C GLY A 85 -12.00 -13.48 11.71
N LEU A 86 -11.13 -13.22 12.67
CA LEU A 86 -9.94 -13.99 12.98
C LEU A 86 -9.95 -14.31 14.48
N GLY A 87 -10.26 -15.56 14.84
CA GLY A 87 -10.11 -16.04 16.22
C GLY A 87 -8.67 -16.47 16.49
N ILE A 88 -8.13 -16.17 17.65
CA ILE A 88 -6.75 -16.54 18.00
C ILE A 88 -6.77 -17.81 18.85
N GLN A 89 -6.03 -18.81 18.38
CA GLN A 89 -5.77 -20.04 19.12
C GLN A 89 -4.35 -20.06 19.64
N THR A 90 -4.17 -20.47 20.89
CA THR A 90 -2.86 -20.63 21.53
C THR A 90 -2.72 -22.09 21.96
N PRO A 91 -2.31 -23.00 21.06
CA PRO A 91 -2.08 -24.38 21.44
C PRO A 91 -0.95 -24.47 22.47
N ALA A 92 -1.03 -25.44 23.39
CA ALA A 92 -0.02 -25.63 24.42
C ALA A 92 1.37 -25.80 23.78
N ASN A 93 2.35 -25.01 24.23
CA ASN A 93 3.74 -25.02 23.77
C ASN A 93 3.92 -24.77 22.25
N SER A 94 2.99 -24.06 21.60
CA SER A 94 3.09 -23.70 20.17
C SER A 94 2.83 -22.22 19.96
N ALA A 95 3.28 -21.70 18.82
CA ALA A 95 2.99 -20.33 18.42
C ALA A 95 1.49 -20.11 18.20
N ARG A 96 1.03 -18.87 18.40
CA ARG A 96 -0.38 -18.49 18.21
C ARG A 96 -0.76 -18.63 16.74
N ILE A 97 -1.97 -19.13 16.49
CA ILE A 97 -2.51 -19.35 15.15
C ILE A 97 -3.81 -18.53 15.02
N GLY A 98 -3.94 -17.78 13.94
CA GLY A 98 -5.20 -17.10 13.61
C GLY A 98 -6.14 -18.03 12.85
N MET A 99 -7.41 -18.11 13.23
CA MET A 99 -8.46 -18.87 12.57
C MET A 99 -9.39 -17.93 11.84
N LEU A 100 -9.25 -17.88 10.51
CA LEU A 100 -10.03 -17.01 9.64
C LEU A 100 -11.39 -17.65 9.34
N GLY A 101 -12.45 -16.86 9.46
CA GLY A 101 -13.79 -17.21 9.02
C GLY A 101 -14.50 -15.98 8.45
N TYR A 102 -15.35 -16.18 7.45
CA TYR A 102 -16.14 -15.11 6.87
C TYR A 102 -17.43 -15.65 6.26
N TRP A 103 -18.39 -14.75 6.07
CA TRP A 103 -19.58 -14.99 5.29
C TRP A 103 -20.09 -13.67 4.70
N ILE A 104 -20.76 -13.77 3.56
CA ILE A 104 -21.36 -12.65 2.82
C ILE A 104 -22.84 -12.98 2.66
N GLY A 105 -23.73 -11.99 2.81
CA GLY A 105 -25.14 -12.18 2.54
C GLY A 105 -25.39 -12.56 1.08
N ARG A 106 -26.36 -13.45 0.84
CA ARG A 106 -26.67 -13.98 -0.50
C ARG A 106 -26.85 -12.89 -1.59
N PRO A 107 -27.51 -11.74 -1.33
CA PRO A 107 -27.66 -10.67 -2.33
C PRO A 107 -26.34 -10.09 -2.86
N TYR A 108 -25.23 -10.28 -2.15
CA TYR A 108 -23.93 -9.68 -2.46
C TYR A 108 -22.90 -10.68 -2.99
N TRP A 109 -23.31 -11.92 -3.29
CA TRP A 109 -22.43 -12.95 -3.83
C TRP A 109 -21.96 -12.62 -5.26
N GLY A 110 -20.83 -13.20 -5.65
CA GLY A 110 -20.26 -13.05 -7.00
C GLY A 110 -19.52 -11.72 -7.24
N GLN A 111 -19.45 -10.82 -6.26
CA GLN A 111 -18.84 -9.49 -6.41
C GLN A 111 -17.39 -9.40 -5.89
N GLY A 112 -16.77 -10.53 -5.52
CA GLY A 112 -15.39 -10.58 -5.02
C GLY A 112 -15.17 -9.99 -3.62
N ILE A 113 -16.24 -9.74 -2.87
CA ILE A 113 -16.22 -9.08 -1.55
C ILE A 113 -15.42 -9.90 -0.53
N ALA A 114 -15.71 -11.20 -0.44
CA ALA A 114 -15.03 -12.11 0.47
C ALA A 114 -13.52 -12.14 0.22
N THR A 115 -13.10 -12.16 -1.06
CA THR A 115 -11.70 -12.12 -1.45
C THR A 115 -11.01 -10.86 -0.95
N ARG A 116 -11.57 -9.68 -1.23
CA ARG A 116 -10.97 -8.41 -0.81
C ARG A 116 -10.89 -8.29 0.71
N ALA A 117 -11.95 -8.66 1.42
CA ALA A 117 -11.98 -8.65 2.87
C ALA A 117 -10.94 -9.63 3.45
N ALA A 118 -10.88 -10.85 2.93
CA ALA A 118 -9.92 -11.88 3.37
C ALA A 118 -8.48 -11.49 3.09
N GLU A 119 -8.17 -10.94 1.92
CA GLU A 119 -6.84 -10.41 1.61
C GLU A 119 -6.45 -9.30 2.59
N ARG A 120 -7.37 -8.37 2.87
CA ARG A 120 -7.12 -7.24 3.76
C ARG A 120 -6.87 -7.68 5.21
N VAL A 121 -7.70 -8.56 5.75
CA VAL A 121 -7.58 -9.09 7.12
C VAL A 121 -6.34 -9.97 7.25
N THR A 122 -6.05 -10.81 6.25
CA THR A 122 -4.85 -11.66 6.23
C THR A 122 -3.58 -10.80 6.27
N SER A 123 -3.49 -9.80 5.39
CA SER A 123 -2.34 -8.89 5.34
C SER A 123 -2.19 -8.09 6.63
N TRP A 124 -3.29 -7.65 7.24
CA TRP A 124 -3.25 -6.94 8.51
C TRP A 124 -2.75 -7.84 9.64
N ALA A 125 -3.37 -9.01 9.82
CA ALA A 125 -3.11 -9.91 10.92
C ALA A 125 -1.68 -10.44 10.89
N LEU A 126 -1.18 -10.83 9.71
CA LEU A 126 0.21 -11.23 9.51
C LEU A 126 1.21 -10.07 9.60
N ALA A 127 0.78 -8.81 9.69
CA ALA A 127 1.68 -7.68 9.91
C ALA A 127 1.69 -7.24 11.38
N HIS A 128 0.54 -7.28 12.05
CA HIS A 128 0.37 -6.64 13.36
C HIS A 128 0.21 -7.63 14.52
N LEU A 129 -0.28 -8.85 14.27
CA LEU A 129 -0.50 -9.81 15.35
C LEU A 129 0.70 -10.73 15.53
N GLU A 130 0.96 -11.14 16.77
CA GLU A 130 1.97 -12.14 17.11
C GLU A 130 1.48 -13.56 16.82
N ILE A 131 1.20 -13.85 15.56
CA ILE A 131 0.79 -15.17 15.06
C ILE A 131 1.83 -15.73 14.08
N SER A 132 2.01 -17.05 14.10
CA SER A 132 2.91 -17.76 13.18
C SER A 132 2.26 -18.05 11.82
N SER A 133 0.95 -18.31 11.83
CA SER A 133 0.16 -18.62 10.63
C SER A 133 -1.30 -18.23 10.79
N ILE A 134 -2.00 -18.17 9.66
CA ILE A 134 -3.46 -18.08 9.61
C ILE A 134 -3.99 -19.34 8.95
N ARG A 135 -4.99 -19.97 9.59
CA ARG A 135 -5.70 -21.15 9.09
C ARG A 135 -7.16 -20.85 8.82
N ALA A 136 -7.73 -21.57 7.88
CA ALA A 136 -9.15 -21.53 7.57
C ALA A 136 -9.66 -22.94 7.26
N HIS A 137 -10.86 -23.27 7.76
CA HIS A 137 -11.51 -24.55 7.54
C HIS A 137 -12.72 -24.34 6.63
N VAL A 138 -12.81 -25.12 5.55
CA VAL A 138 -13.88 -24.98 4.55
C VAL A 138 -14.51 -26.33 4.28
N ALA A 139 -15.84 -26.44 4.31
CA ALA A 139 -16.51 -27.67 3.94
C ALA A 139 -16.16 -28.05 2.49
N VAL A 140 -15.97 -29.35 2.20
CA VAL A 140 -15.58 -29.81 0.86
C VAL A 140 -16.58 -29.38 -0.23
N ASP A 141 -17.87 -29.27 0.11
CA ASP A 141 -18.92 -28.81 -0.80
C ASP A 141 -18.95 -27.28 -0.99
N ASN A 142 -18.18 -26.51 -0.22
CA ASN A 142 -18.08 -25.05 -0.32
C ASN A 142 -16.92 -24.62 -1.24
N VAL A 143 -17.07 -24.93 -2.53
CA VAL A 143 -16.07 -24.62 -3.57
C VAL A 143 -15.78 -23.12 -3.68
N ALA A 144 -16.79 -22.27 -3.45
CA ALA A 144 -16.62 -20.82 -3.52
C ALA A 144 -15.64 -20.31 -2.46
N SER A 145 -15.79 -20.76 -1.21
CA SER A 145 -14.88 -20.35 -0.13
C SER A 145 -13.47 -20.92 -0.31
N ALA A 146 -13.33 -22.13 -0.84
CA ALA A 146 -12.01 -22.69 -1.17
C ALA A 146 -11.28 -21.83 -2.20
N ARG A 147 -11.96 -21.42 -3.28
CA ARG A 147 -11.40 -20.53 -4.31
C ARG A 147 -10.99 -19.17 -3.76
N VAL A 148 -11.74 -18.61 -2.81
CA VAL A 148 -11.37 -17.36 -2.13
C VAL A 148 -10.03 -17.52 -1.42
N LEU A 149 -9.87 -18.59 -0.62
CA LEU A 149 -8.63 -18.84 0.13
C LEU A 149 -7.44 -19.07 -0.80
N GLU A 150 -7.60 -19.87 -1.85
CA GLU A 150 -6.58 -20.07 -2.88
C GLU A 150 -6.18 -18.75 -3.54
N HIS A 151 -7.15 -17.90 -3.88
CA HIS A 151 -6.90 -16.59 -4.46
C HIS A 151 -6.11 -15.70 -3.50
N VAL A 152 -6.43 -15.72 -2.21
CA VAL A 152 -5.74 -14.94 -1.16
C VAL A 152 -4.32 -15.47 -0.89
N GLY A 153 -3.96 -16.65 -1.43
CA GLY A 153 -2.64 -17.25 -1.26
C GLY A 153 -2.52 -18.19 -0.06
N PHE A 154 -3.64 -18.77 0.37
CA PHE A 154 -3.63 -19.92 1.26
C PHE A 154 -3.34 -21.19 0.47
N GLN A 155 -2.65 -22.14 1.11
CA GLN A 155 -2.41 -23.47 0.58
C GLN A 155 -3.18 -24.50 1.38
N LYS A 156 -3.72 -25.51 0.70
CA LYS A 156 -4.35 -26.65 1.36
C LYS A 156 -3.27 -27.50 2.02
N ILE A 157 -3.35 -27.67 3.33
CA ILE A 157 -2.40 -28.46 4.14
C ILE A 157 -2.98 -29.81 4.58
N GLY A 158 -4.30 -30.02 4.43
CA GLY A 158 -4.91 -31.27 4.83
C GLY A 158 -6.43 -31.26 4.76
N THR A 159 -7.01 -32.20 5.48
CA THR A 159 -8.46 -32.39 5.63
C THR A 159 -8.78 -32.66 7.09
N ASP A 160 -9.98 -32.25 7.51
CA ASP A 160 -10.50 -32.46 8.86
C ASP A 160 -11.99 -32.83 8.77
N LYS A 161 -12.65 -33.00 9.92
CA LYS A 161 -14.08 -33.18 10.00
C LYS A 161 -14.68 -32.30 11.08
N GLN A 162 -15.87 -31.77 10.82
CA GLN A 162 -16.52 -30.87 11.76
C GLN A 162 -18.03 -31.05 11.75
N VAL A 163 -18.63 -31.12 12.94
CA VAL A 163 -20.09 -31.13 13.09
C VAL A 163 -20.64 -29.73 12.78
N PHE A 164 -21.63 -29.67 11.90
CA PHE A 164 -22.31 -28.43 11.53
C PHE A 164 -23.64 -28.33 12.27
N ALA A 165 -23.80 -27.30 13.10
CA ALA A 165 -25.02 -27.08 13.88
C ALA A 165 -26.27 -26.99 13.00
N SER A 166 -26.20 -26.30 11.85
CA SER A 166 -27.30 -26.18 10.88
C SER A 166 -27.62 -27.47 10.13
N ARG A 167 -26.64 -28.36 9.92
CA ARG A 167 -26.81 -29.61 9.16
C ARG A 167 -27.04 -30.84 10.04
N GLY A 168 -26.86 -30.72 11.36
CA GLY A 168 -27.02 -31.80 12.33
C GLY A 168 -26.07 -32.99 12.14
N SER A 169 -25.01 -32.85 11.35
CA SER A 169 -24.12 -33.95 10.97
C SER A 169 -22.68 -33.49 10.76
N GLU A 170 -21.75 -34.43 10.85
CA GLU A 170 -20.32 -34.23 10.58
C GLU A 170 -20.09 -34.03 9.08
N GLN A 171 -19.36 -32.98 8.72
CA GLN A 171 -19.01 -32.63 7.35
C GLN A 171 -17.50 -32.76 7.14
N PRO A 172 -17.05 -33.24 5.97
CA PRO A 172 -15.64 -33.22 5.61
C PRO A 172 -15.18 -31.79 5.33
N MET A 173 -14.01 -31.45 5.87
CA MET A 173 -13.41 -30.12 5.80
C MET A 173 -12.07 -30.17 5.08
N LEU A 174 -11.77 -29.10 4.34
CA LEU A 174 -10.44 -28.78 3.83
C LEU A 174 -9.78 -27.80 4.79
N VAL A 175 -8.52 -28.05 5.14
CA VAL A 175 -7.72 -27.17 6.00
C VAL A 175 -6.74 -26.41 5.13
N PHE A 176 -6.82 -25.09 5.19
CA PHE A 176 -5.97 -24.15 4.49
C PHE A 176 -5.09 -23.38 5.47
N GLU A 177 -3.87 -23.06 5.08
CA GLU A 177 -2.94 -22.25 5.85
C GLU A 177 -2.19 -21.23 4.98
N THR A 178 -1.86 -20.08 5.56
CA THR A 178 -0.91 -19.12 4.99
C THR A 178 -0.01 -18.55 6.08
N THR A 179 1.20 -18.15 5.70
CA THR A 179 2.23 -17.57 6.59
C THR A 179 2.77 -16.28 5.99
N ARG A 180 3.52 -15.50 6.77
CA ARG A 180 4.22 -14.30 6.27
C ARG A 180 5.11 -14.66 5.08
N HIS A 181 5.95 -15.68 5.22
CA HIS A 181 6.85 -16.14 4.17
C HIS A 181 6.11 -16.53 2.87
N MET A 182 4.96 -17.22 2.97
CA MET A 182 4.15 -17.57 1.80
C MET A 182 3.57 -16.34 1.10
N GLN A 183 3.12 -15.35 1.87
CA GLN A 183 2.59 -14.09 1.33
C GLN A 183 3.69 -13.25 0.68
N ASP A 184 4.88 -13.20 1.28
CA ASP A 184 6.03 -12.49 0.70
C ASP A 184 6.50 -13.15 -0.59
N ALA A 185 6.58 -14.48 -0.64
CA ALA A 185 6.89 -15.23 -1.85
C ALA A 185 5.84 -15.00 -2.95
N ARG A 186 4.55 -14.97 -2.60
CA ARG A 186 3.45 -14.65 -3.54
C ARG A 186 3.54 -13.21 -4.04
N ARG A 187 3.89 -12.24 -3.18
CA ARG A 187 4.09 -10.84 -3.61
C ARG A 187 5.29 -10.72 -4.53
N ALA A 188 6.39 -11.41 -4.23
CA ALA A 188 7.57 -11.47 -5.10
C ALA A 188 7.22 -12.07 -6.48
N SER A 189 6.44 -13.16 -6.53
CA SER A 189 6.04 -13.79 -7.80
C SER A 189 4.96 -13.00 -8.56
N ALA A 190 4.00 -12.37 -7.87
CA ALA A 190 3.00 -11.47 -8.47
C ALA A 190 3.61 -10.13 -8.91
N SER A 191 4.74 -9.73 -8.34
CA SER A 191 5.57 -8.62 -8.80
C SER A 191 6.47 -8.96 -9.98
N THR A 192 6.42 -10.21 -10.48
CA THR A 192 6.91 -10.50 -11.83
C THR A 192 5.96 -9.77 -12.78
N PRO A 193 6.38 -8.67 -13.42
CA PRO A 193 5.44 -7.81 -14.11
C PRO A 193 4.81 -8.59 -15.26
N THR A 194 3.48 -8.54 -15.37
CA THR A 194 2.81 -8.72 -16.65
C THR A 194 3.45 -7.74 -17.63
N SER A 195 4.18 -8.29 -18.59
CA SER A 195 5.03 -7.62 -19.59
C SER A 195 4.59 -6.20 -20.00
N SER A 196 5.25 -5.19 -19.44
CA SER A 196 5.85 -4.13 -20.24
C SER A 196 7.35 -4.22 -20.01
N ALA A 197 8.17 -4.21 -21.05
CA ALA A 197 9.63 -4.28 -20.94
C ALA A 197 10.14 -3.34 -19.82
N PRO A 198 11.15 -3.73 -19.02
CA PRO A 198 11.63 -2.91 -17.91
C PRO A 198 11.99 -1.52 -18.44
N LYS A 199 11.27 -0.49 -17.95
CA LYS A 199 11.56 0.90 -18.30
C LYS A 199 12.97 1.22 -17.82
N LYS A 200 13.80 1.72 -18.73
CA LYS A 200 15.16 2.17 -18.41
C LYS A 200 15.12 3.16 -17.26
N LEU A 201 15.97 2.96 -16.25
CA LEU A 201 16.20 3.96 -15.20
C LEU A 201 17.21 4.99 -15.73
N VAL A 202 16.84 6.27 -15.66
CA VAL A 202 17.68 7.41 -16.01
C VAL A 202 18.00 8.15 -14.73
N LEU A 203 19.29 8.33 -14.46
CA LEU A 203 19.80 9.07 -13.32
C LEU A 203 20.21 10.48 -13.77
N VAL A 204 19.72 11.50 -13.08
CA VAL A 204 20.04 12.92 -13.33
C VAL A 204 20.43 13.54 -12.00
N SER A 205 21.48 14.36 -11.95
CA SER A 205 21.76 15.18 -10.76
C SER A 205 21.47 16.63 -11.08
N ALA A 206 20.82 17.34 -10.14
CA ALA A 206 20.45 18.74 -10.30
C ALA A 206 20.93 19.58 -9.12
N ALA A 207 21.13 20.88 -9.36
CA ALA A 207 21.54 21.85 -8.35
C ALA A 207 20.52 22.99 -8.19
N ALA A 208 20.09 23.22 -6.95
CA ALA A 208 19.55 24.51 -6.52
C ALA A 208 20.72 25.45 -6.16
N LEU A 209 21.18 26.23 -7.15
CA LEU A 209 22.17 27.29 -6.95
C LEU A 209 21.49 28.52 -6.36
N ILE A 210 21.97 28.98 -5.20
CA ILE A 210 21.33 30.05 -4.43
C ILE A 210 22.30 31.24 -4.30
N ASP A 211 21.91 32.40 -4.81
CA ASP A 211 22.72 33.63 -4.74
C ASP A 211 22.68 34.30 -3.36
N THR A 212 23.42 35.40 -3.22
CA THR A 212 23.47 36.20 -1.98
C THR A 212 22.15 36.88 -1.62
N GLN A 213 21.20 36.95 -2.55
CA GLN A 213 19.84 37.48 -2.33
C GLN A 213 18.82 36.37 -2.03
N GLY A 214 19.26 35.11 -1.91
CA GLY A 214 18.37 33.97 -1.67
C GLY A 214 17.55 33.55 -2.89
N ARG A 215 17.90 34.01 -4.09
CA ARG A 215 17.24 33.61 -5.33
C ARG A 215 17.88 32.33 -5.86
N ILE A 216 17.08 31.53 -6.55
CA ILE A 216 17.49 30.25 -7.13
C ILE A 216 17.68 30.41 -8.64
N LEU A 217 18.78 29.88 -9.17
CA LEU A 217 19.02 29.88 -10.61
C LEU A 217 18.18 28.80 -11.30
N LEU A 218 17.40 29.20 -12.30
CA LEU A 218 16.74 28.29 -13.23
C LEU A 218 17.32 28.45 -14.64
N ALA A 219 17.40 27.35 -15.37
CA ALA A 219 17.77 27.31 -16.78
C ALA A 219 16.56 26.90 -17.63
N ARG A 220 16.32 27.59 -18.74
CA ARG A 220 15.27 27.24 -19.71
C ARG A 220 15.86 26.51 -20.89
N ARG A 221 15.43 25.27 -21.13
CA ARG A 221 15.93 24.44 -22.23
C ARG A 221 15.73 25.13 -23.59
N PRO A 222 16.74 25.09 -24.49
CA PRO A 222 16.60 25.60 -25.86
C PRO A 222 15.59 24.78 -26.67
N GLU A 223 15.10 25.37 -27.76
CA GLU A 223 14.20 24.68 -28.70
C GLU A 223 14.93 23.51 -29.39
N GLY A 224 14.25 22.37 -29.54
CA GLY A 224 14.81 21.15 -30.17
C GLY A 224 15.37 20.09 -29.21
N LYS A 225 15.52 20.38 -27.91
CA LYS A 225 15.82 19.35 -26.88
C LYS A 225 14.52 18.70 -26.36
N SER A 226 14.62 17.51 -25.75
CA SER A 226 13.48 16.88 -25.07
C SER A 226 12.92 17.81 -23.98
N MET A 227 11.60 18.03 -23.94
CA MET A 227 10.93 18.97 -23.03
C MET A 227 11.39 20.44 -23.20
N ALA A 228 11.60 20.88 -24.45
CA ALA A 228 11.99 22.25 -24.79
C ALA A 228 11.05 23.31 -24.17
N GLY A 229 11.62 24.45 -23.78
CA GLY A 229 10.88 25.62 -23.31
C GLY A 229 10.49 25.62 -21.82
N LEU A 230 10.64 24.49 -21.13
CA LEU A 230 10.46 24.41 -19.66
C LEU A 230 11.71 24.93 -18.93
N TRP A 231 11.48 25.46 -17.73
CA TRP A 231 12.50 25.90 -16.77
C TRP A 231 12.81 24.77 -15.79
N GLU A 232 14.08 24.57 -15.50
CA GLU A 232 14.55 23.49 -14.63
C GLU A 232 15.75 23.93 -13.79
N PHE A 233 16.07 23.12 -12.78
CA PHE A 233 17.32 23.25 -12.05
C PHE A 233 18.51 22.83 -12.94
N PRO A 234 19.61 23.60 -12.97
CA PRO A 234 20.81 23.21 -13.71
C PRO A 234 21.36 21.86 -13.29
N GLY A 235 21.86 21.08 -14.24
CA GLY A 235 22.38 19.74 -14.01
C GLY A 235 22.07 18.79 -15.17
N GLY A 236 22.50 17.54 -15.03
CA GLY A 236 22.48 16.61 -16.14
C GLY A 236 22.59 15.14 -15.75
N LYS A 237 22.72 14.30 -16.78
CA LYS A 237 22.68 12.84 -16.60
C LYS A 237 23.96 12.35 -15.93
N ILE A 238 23.81 11.37 -15.05
CA ILE A 238 24.95 10.68 -14.44
C ILE A 238 25.48 9.65 -15.44
N GLU A 239 26.77 9.76 -15.78
CA GLU A 239 27.43 8.80 -16.66
C GLU A 239 27.84 7.51 -15.92
N ALA A 240 28.14 6.45 -16.67
CA ALA A 240 28.51 5.18 -16.08
C ALA A 240 29.84 5.30 -15.31
N GLY A 241 29.83 4.90 -14.03
CA GLY A 241 31.00 4.99 -13.14
C GLY A 241 31.17 6.35 -12.46
N GLU A 242 30.30 7.32 -12.73
CA GLU A 242 30.33 8.65 -12.14
C GLU A 242 29.47 8.72 -10.86
N THR A 243 29.93 9.43 -9.82
CA THR A 243 29.11 9.75 -8.65
C THR A 243 28.18 10.93 -8.97
N PRO A 244 26.98 11.04 -8.35
CA PRO A 244 26.07 12.17 -8.57
C PRO A 244 26.73 13.55 -8.46
N GLU A 245 27.59 13.75 -7.46
CA GLU A 245 28.31 15.00 -7.22
C GLU A 245 29.37 15.28 -8.30
N ALA A 246 29.96 14.23 -8.88
CA ALA A 246 30.93 14.37 -9.96
C ALA A 246 30.22 14.81 -11.25
N ALA A 247 29.11 14.15 -11.56
CA ALA A 247 28.25 14.51 -12.69
C ALA A 247 27.80 15.96 -12.58
N LEU A 248 27.31 16.35 -11.40
CA LEU A 248 26.80 17.70 -11.21
C LEU A 248 27.89 18.77 -11.33
N VAL A 249 29.10 18.53 -10.81
CA VAL A 249 30.23 19.47 -11.00
C VAL A 249 30.60 19.62 -12.48
N ARG A 250 30.66 18.50 -13.22
CA ARG A 250 30.95 18.50 -14.66
C ARG A 250 29.88 19.27 -15.45
N GLU A 251 28.61 18.93 -15.24
CA GLU A 251 27.47 19.54 -15.93
C GLU A 251 27.40 21.05 -15.66
N LEU A 252 27.57 21.51 -14.41
CA LEU A 252 27.56 22.94 -14.08
C LEU A 252 28.73 23.71 -14.72
N HIS A 253 29.88 23.07 -14.88
CA HIS A 253 31.02 23.66 -15.58
C HIS A 253 30.77 23.76 -17.10
N GLU A 254 30.22 22.71 -17.69
CA GLU A 254 29.89 22.62 -19.12
C GLU A 254 28.75 23.56 -19.52
N GLU A 255 27.65 23.55 -18.76
CA GLU A 255 26.45 24.32 -19.07
C GLU A 255 26.54 25.79 -18.66
N LEU A 256 27.18 26.07 -17.51
CA LEU A 256 27.14 27.39 -16.87
C LEU A 256 28.52 28.05 -16.71
N GLY A 257 29.61 27.31 -16.89
CA GLY A 257 30.96 27.81 -16.64
C GLY A 257 31.29 28.04 -15.18
N LEU A 258 30.61 27.32 -14.28
CA LEU A 258 30.86 27.41 -12.86
C LEU A 258 31.93 26.39 -12.45
N ASP A 259 32.91 26.86 -11.67
CA ASP A 259 33.88 25.98 -11.02
C ASP A 259 33.51 25.84 -9.54
N MET A 260 33.36 24.60 -9.08
CA MET A 260 33.03 24.32 -7.70
C MET A 260 33.52 22.94 -7.24
N SER A 261 33.88 22.86 -5.96
CA SER A 261 34.23 21.61 -5.31
C SER A 261 32.99 20.78 -4.97
N ARG A 262 33.11 19.45 -5.02
CA ARG A 262 32.07 18.52 -4.53
C ARG A 262 31.65 18.81 -3.09
N ALA A 263 32.57 19.30 -2.26
CA ALA A 263 32.28 19.67 -0.87
C ALA A 263 31.33 20.89 -0.74
N CYS A 264 31.10 21.63 -1.81
CA CYS A 264 30.13 22.73 -1.84
C CYS A 264 28.70 22.26 -2.19
N LEU A 265 28.54 20.99 -2.58
CA LEU A 265 27.23 20.38 -2.85
C LEU A 265 26.69 19.76 -1.57
N ALA A 266 25.69 20.40 -0.97
CA ALA A 266 24.97 19.82 0.15
C ALA A 266 23.81 18.96 -0.37
N PRO A 267 23.76 17.64 -0.08
CA PRO A 267 22.60 16.83 -0.42
C PRO A 267 21.35 17.40 0.23
N PHE A 268 20.28 17.60 -0.55
CA PHE A 268 19.04 18.19 -0.04
C PHE A 268 17.90 17.19 -0.02
N THR A 269 17.53 16.66 -1.19
CA THR A 269 16.47 15.66 -1.35
C THR A 269 16.60 14.98 -2.70
N PHE A 270 15.62 14.19 -3.11
CA PHE A 270 15.51 13.65 -4.47
C PHE A 270 14.05 13.62 -4.92
N ALA A 271 13.85 13.55 -6.23
CA ALA A 271 12.56 13.25 -6.84
C ALA A 271 12.67 12.00 -7.70
N SER A 272 11.55 11.28 -7.83
CA SER A 272 11.41 10.20 -8.80
C SER A 272 10.13 10.41 -9.60
N HIS A 273 10.18 10.17 -10.90
CA HIS A 273 9.02 10.30 -11.77
C HIS A 273 9.02 9.21 -12.85
N SER A 274 7.87 8.59 -13.12
CA SER A 274 7.73 7.56 -14.15
C SER A 274 7.15 8.17 -15.43
N TYR A 275 8.00 8.39 -16.44
CA TYR A 275 7.56 8.76 -17.78
C TYR A 275 7.07 7.52 -18.56
N PRO A 276 6.35 7.70 -19.70
CA PRO A 276 5.89 6.57 -20.50
C PRO A 276 6.99 5.60 -20.93
N THR A 277 8.20 6.10 -21.23
CA THR A 277 9.31 5.30 -21.80
C THR A 277 10.48 5.03 -20.85
N PHE A 278 10.60 5.76 -19.74
CA PHE A 278 11.70 5.61 -18.78
C PHE A 278 11.27 6.02 -17.36
N ASN A 279 12.01 5.56 -16.36
CA ASN A 279 11.89 6.05 -14.99
C ASN A 279 13.03 7.04 -14.71
N LEU A 280 12.72 8.17 -14.07
CA LEU A 280 13.68 9.17 -13.65
C LEU A 280 13.92 9.07 -12.14
N LEU A 281 15.18 9.11 -11.73
CA LEU A 281 15.59 9.39 -10.35
C LEU A 281 16.55 10.58 -10.36
N MET A 282 16.21 11.61 -9.59
CA MET A 282 16.92 12.89 -9.60
C MET A 282 17.25 13.39 -8.20
N PRO A 283 18.47 13.17 -7.69
CA PRO A 283 18.98 13.86 -6.52
C PRO A 283 19.14 15.37 -6.78
N LEU A 284 18.68 16.17 -5.83
CA LEU A 284 18.84 17.62 -5.81
C LEU A 284 19.84 18.01 -4.72
N TYR A 285 20.83 18.80 -5.11
CA TYR A 285 21.83 19.38 -4.21
C TYR A 285 21.58 20.88 -4.07
N VAL A 286 21.85 21.40 -2.88
CA VAL A 286 21.87 22.85 -2.64
C VAL A 286 23.32 23.33 -2.68
N CYS A 287 23.56 24.43 -3.37
CA CYS A 287 24.86 25.07 -3.42
C CYS A 287 24.74 26.60 -3.29
N ARG A 288 25.60 27.17 -2.44
CA ARG A 288 25.72 28.62 -2.19
C ARG A 288 27.13 29.16 -2.49
N ARG A 289 28.06 28.28 -2.90
CA ARG A 289 29.48 28.61 -3.06
C ARG A 289 30.03 27.99 -4.34
N TRP A 290 30.42 28.85 -5.27
CA TRP A 290 31.06 28.50 -6.54
C TRP A 290 31.97 29.66 -6.97
N GLN A 291 32.76 29.43 -8.01
CA GLN A 291 33.59 30.44 -8.68
C GLN A 291 33.05 30.68 -10.10
N GLY A 292 33.14 31.92 -10.56
CA GLY A 292 32.61 32.35 -11.85
C GLY A 292 31.17 32.89 -11.79
N THR A 293 30.74 33.46 -12.92
CA THR A 293 29.38 33.98 -13.10
C THR A 293 28.62 33.04 -14.05
N PRO A 294 27.40 32.59 -13.71
CA PRO A 294 26.66 31.68 -14.59
C PRO A 294 26.42 32.31 -15.96
N ILE A 295 26.84 31.61 -17.01
CA ILE A 295 26.65 32.01 -18.41
C ILE A 295 25.98 30.87 -19.19
N PRO A 296 25.01 31.14 -20.07
CA PRO A 296 24.35 30.08 -20.82
C PRO A 296 25.25 29.56 -21.96
N LYS A 297 26.03 28.50 -21.73
CA LYS A 297 26.96 27.96 -22.73
C LYS A 297 26.30 27.09 -23.81
N GLU A 298 25.06 26.67 -23.60
CA GLU A 298 24.30 25.81 -24.51
C GLU A 298 23.07 26.49 -25.14
N GLY A 299 23.03 27.82 -25.11
CA GLY A 299 21.89 28.59 -25.66
C GLY A 299 20.62 28.53 -24.80
N GLN A 300 20.74 28.07 -23.55
CA GLN A 300 19.66 28.17 -22.55
C GLN A 300 19.42 29.62 -22.13
N LYS A 301 18.23 29.92 -21.58
CA LYS A 301 18.01 31.20 -20.89
C LYS A 301 18.17 30.99 -19.40
N LEU A 302 18.78 31.95 -18.70
CA LEU A 302 18.96 31.88 -17.25
C LEU A 302 18.04 32.89 -16.56
N ALA A 303 17.52 32.53 -15.40
CA ALA A 303 16.76 33.42 -14.53
C ALA A 303 17.09 33.15 -13.07
N TRP A 304 17.35 34.23 -12.32
CA TRP A 304 17.38 34.19 -10.85
C TRP A 304 15.97 34.44 -10.32
N VAL A 305 15.41 33.46 -9.63
CA VAL A 305 13.99 33.44 -9.24
C VAL A 305 13.87 33.38 -7.72
N ALA A 306 13.02 34.22 -7.15
CA ALA A 306 12.70 34.13 -5.72
C ALA A 306 11.95 32.81 -5.41
N PRO A 307 12.17 32.15 -4.26
CA PRO A 307 11.51 30.88 -3.94
C PRO A 307 9.98 30.92 -4.05
N GLN A 308 9.37 32.05 -3.67
CA GLN A 308 7.92 32.29 -3.76
C GLN A 308 7.41 32.31 -5.21
N ASP A 309 8.27 32.67 -6.17
CA ASP A 309 7.92 32.85 -7.58
C ASP A 309 8.20 31.62 -8.45
N LEU A 310 8.83 30.57 -7.92
CA LEU A 310 9.20 29.37 -8.68
C LEU A 310 8.01 28.78 -9.45
N ARG A 311 6.80 28.79 -8.87
CA ARG A 311 5.58 28.26 -9.51
C ARG A 311 5.13 29.04 -10.74
N LYS A 312 5.63 30.27 -10.95
CA LYS A 312 5.33 31.09 -12.13
C LYS A 312 6.12 30.63 -13.37
N TYR A 313 7.13 29.79 -13.18
CA TYR A 313 7.97 29.26 -14.24
C TYR A 313 7.49 27.83 -14.57
N PRO A 314 7.06 27.55 -15.81
CA PRO A 314 6.67 26.18 -16.18
C PRO A 314 7.86 25.24 -16.07
N MET A 315 7.75 24.20 -15.23
CA MET A 315 8.82 23.21 -14.97
C MET A 315 8.36 21.80 -15.33
N PRO A 316 9.29 20.85 -15.56
CA PRO A 316 8.95 19.43 -15.67
C PRO A 316 8.26 18.92 -14.40
N GLU A 317 7.39 17.92 -14.53
CA GLU A 317 6.66 17.34 -13.39
C GLU A 317 7.59 16.76 -12.32
N ALA A 318 8.80 16.34 -12.70
CA ALA A 318 9.81 15.82 -11.79
C ALA A 318 10.41 16.90 -10.86
N ASP A 319 10.34 18.18 -11.24
CA ASP A 319 10.95 19.29 -10.52
C ASP A 319 9.96 19.95 -9.54
N LEU A 320 8.66 19.87 -9.82
CA LEU A 320 7.60 20.47 -8.99
C LEU A 320 7.65 20.08 -7.51
N PRO A 321 7.98 18.82 -7.12
CA PRO A 321 8.08 18.44 -5.72
C PRO A 321 9.15 19.20 -4.92
N PHE A 322 10.16 19.77 -5.59
CA PHE A 322 11.23 20.52 -4.91
C PHE A 322 10.81 21.91 -4.45
N ILE A 323 9.83 22.52 -5.13
CA ILE A 323 9.39 23.89 -4.85
C ILE A 323 9.01 24.11 -3.37
N PRO A 324 8.08 23.35 -2.76
CA PRO A 324 7.71 23.58 -1.36
C PRO A 324 8.86 23.36 -0.39
N LEU A 325 9.79 22.45 -0.70
CA LEU A 325 10.96 22.18 0.15
C LEU A 325 11.96 23.34 0.09
N LEU A 326 12.22 23.88 -1.10
CA LEU A 326 13.09 25.04 -1.29
C LEU A 326 12.49 26.31 -0.69
N GLN A 327 11.16 26.47 -0.74
CA GLN A 327 10.44 27.56 -0.07
C GLN A 327 10.51 27.48 1.46
N ALA A 328 10.59 26.28 2.04
CA ALA A 328 10.76 26.11 3.48
C ALA A 328 12.21 26.34 3.94
N LEU A 329 13.18 26.14 3.03
CA LEU A 329 14.61 26.31 3.31
C LEU A 329 15.08 27.78 3.28
N LEU A 330 14.38 28.66 2.55
CA LEU A 330 14.80 30.02 2.20
C LEU A 330 13.76 31.07 2.63
#